data_AF-A0A933YT43-F1
#
_entry.id   AF-A0A933YT43-F1
#
_cell.length_a   1.000
_cell.length_b   1.000
_cell.length_c   1.000
_cell.angle_alpha   90.00
_cell.angle_beta   90.00
_cell.angle_gamma   90.00
#
_symmetry.space_group_name_H-M   'P 1'
#
loop_
_entity.id
_entity.type
_entity.pdbx_description
1 polymer ?
#
loop_
_entity_poly.entity_id
_entity_poly.type
_entity_poly.pdbx_seq_one_letter_code
_entity_poly.pdbx_strand_id
1 'polypeptide(L)'
;MKQRAIALLLGALVVLGVLRNAAEASGTAAGTAISNQATVSYNAGTTARTANSNTITLYVAHKVVGSYSPASRSDAGVDNRTVYYAVNFVNQGNRADNFNITFNSNTGYTVSMIDDLDGDGVFDAGEPAITSTGSLAADATKNMLVKVIIAASRPDAENVTITSTLTSTAADDPGNNIVVANPGATFTFSISYTVQRPVIVFTATQSSVTTNASRVPGADVTYTVTLDNTGTGAVSGASTVTFVLDANFRYVSSTNSGSLSGADPNGNGGTVTWSIAAADLEPADAAITFNVVVEPEQVTNSSTGVASGTTVYAMTTANSTQ
;
A
#
# COMPACT_ATOMS: atom_id res chain seq x y z
N MET A 1 -84.82 33.48 8.66
CA MET A 1 -83.87 34.14 7.73
C MET A 1 -82.86 34.90 8.56
N LYS A 2 -81.53 34.83 8.46
CA LYS A 2 -80.49 34.09 7.72
C LYS A 2 -79.24 34.28 8.62
N GLN A 3 -78.59 33.23 9.12
CA GLN A 3 -77.41 32.59 8.53
C GLN A 3 -76.25 33.54 8.10
N ARG A 4 -75.09 33.33 8.76
CA ARG A 4 -73.70 33.35 8.22
C ARG A 4 -73.16 34.75 7.84
N ALA A 5 -71.87 35.09 7.98
CA ALA A 5 -70.69 34.24 7.82
C ALA A 5 -69.45 34.76 8.57
N ILE A 6 -68.67 33.79 9.02
CA ILE A 6 -67.21 33.78 9.18
C ILE A 6 -66.54 34.16 7.84
N ALA A 7 -65.55 35.06 7.86
CA ALA A 7 -64.28 34.99 7.12
C ALA A 7 -63.60 36.36 6.98
N LEU A 8 -62.37 36.52 7.47
CA LEU A 8 -61.21 36.73 6.59
C LEU A 8 -59.92 36.52 7.38
N LEU A 9 -59.24 35.43 7.04
CA LEU A 9 -57.88 35.07 7.39
C LEU A 9 -57.02 35.46 6.19
N LEU A 10 -56.01 36.34 6.32
CA LEU A 10 -54.75 36.31 5.55
C LEU A 10 -53.84 37.51 5.88
N GLY A 11 -52.55 37.23 6.09
CA GLY A 11 -51.49 38.13 5.64
C GLY A 11 -50.52 38.67 6.70
N ALA A 12 -49.61 37.82 7.20
CA ALA A 12 -48.23 38.25 7.53
C ALA A 12 -47.33 37.01 7.61
N LEU A 13 -46.86 36.58 6.44
CA LEU A 13 -45.77 35.61 6.29
C LEU A 13 -44.46 36.32 6.63
N VAL A 14 -43.94 36.15 7.85
CA VAL A 14 -42.56 36.52 8.19
C VAL A 14 -41.66 35.38 7.73
N VAL A 15 -41.03 35.57 6.57
CA VAL A 15 -39.93 34.75 6.08
C VAL A 15 -38.70 35.09 6.92
N LEU A 16 -38.42 34.26 7.94
CA LEU A 16 -37.12 34.24 8.60
C LEU A 16 -36.23 33.24 7.85
N GLY A 17 -35.19 33.77 7.22
CA GLY A 17 -34.26 33.04 6.37
C GLY A 17 -33.64 31.85 7.09
N VAL A 18 -33.91 30.67 6.55
CA VAL A 18 -33.37 29.40 6.98
C VAL A 18 -31.96 29.25 6.38
N LEU A 19 -30.95 29.69 7.13
CA LEU A 19 -29.60 29.13 6.97
C LEU A 19 -29.64 27.73 7.61
N ARG A 20 -29.87 26.69 6.80
CA ARG A 20 -29.62 25.31 7.22
C ARG A 20 -28.12 25.11 7.21
N ASN A 21 -27.45 25.43 8.31
CA ASN A 21 -26.36 24.55 8.69
C ASN A 21 -27.03 23.21 8.99
N ALA A 22 -26.56 22.14 8.35
CA ALA A 22 -26.85 20.80 8.85
C ALA A 22 -26.22 20.72 10.25
N ALA A 23 -26.94 21.21 11.26
CA ALA A 23 -26.70 20.83 12.62
C ALA A 23 -27.17 19.38 12.68
N GLU A 24 -26.26 18.45 12.43
CA GLU A 24 -26.35 17.10 12.98
C GLU A 24 -26.66 17.33 14.46
N ALA A 25 -27.90 17.04 14.86
CA ALA A 25 -28.27 17.19 16.25
C ALA A 25 -27.48 16.12 17.00
N SER A 26 -26.36 16.53 17.62
CA SER A 26 -25.71 15.75 18.66
C SER A 26 -26.81 15.20 19.54
N GLY A 27 -26.90 13.88 19.66
CA GLY A 27 -27.98 13.23 20.40
C GLY A 27 -28.08 13.77 21.83
N THR A 28 -29.10 13.35 22.58
CA THR A 28 -29.19 13.77 23.99
C THR A 28 -27.89 13.45 24.72
N ALA A 29 -27.26 14.48 25.30
CA ALA A 29 -25.95 14.34 25.94
C ALA A 29 -26.01 13.34 27.10
N ALA A 30 -24.91 12.61 27.30
CA ALA A 30 -24.79 11.68 28.43
C ALA A 30 -24.99 12.41 29.77
N GLY A 31 -25.68 11.76 30.71
CA GLY A 31 -26.00 12.31 32.03
C GLY A 31 -27.22 13.23 32.04
N THR A 32 -27.86 13.48 30.89
CA THR A 32 -29.11 14.24 30.85
C THR A 32 -30.20 13.50 31.61
N ALA A 33 -30.78 14.17 32.61
CA ALA A 33 -31.95 13.67 33.34
C ALA A 33 -33.21 13.80 32.47
N ILE A 34 -33.93 12.70 32.30
CA ILE A 34 -35.24 12.66 31.67
C ILE A 34 -36.26 12.28 32.75
N SER A 35 -37.11 13.23 33.11
CA SER A 35 -38.06 13.09 34.22
C SER A 35 -39.50 13.06 33.73
N ASN A 36 -40.28 12.09 34.22
CA ASN A 36 -41.71 11.96 33.92
C ASN A 36 -42.54 12.08 35.21
N GLN A 37 -43.62 12.83 35.14
CA GLN A 37 -44.64 12.95 36.18
C GLN A 37 -46.02 12.86 35.54
N ALA A 38 -46.85 11.92 35.99
CA ALA A 38 -48.22 11.79 35.51
C ALA A 38 -49.14 12.77 36.26
N THR A 39 -50.16 13.27 35.57
CA THR A 39 -51.23 14.07 36.18
C THR A 39 -52.56 13.39 35.92
N VAL A 40 -53.38 13.23 36.96
CA VAL A 40 -54.78 12.83 36.83
C VAL A 40 -55.68 14.03 37.07
N SER A 41 -56.65 14.22 36.19
CA SER A 41 -57.72 15.21 36.34
C SER A 41 -59.04 14.48 36.61
N TYR A 42 -59.80 14.93 37.60
CA TYR A 42 -61.05 14.30 38.02
C TYR A 42 -62.02 15.33 38.59
N ASN A 43 -63.32 15.03 38.59
CA ASN A 43 -64.31 15.89 39.24
C ASN A 43 -64.66 15.35 40.63
N ALA A 44 -64.70 16.22 41.63
CA ALA A 44 -65.30 15.95 42.94
C ALA A 44 -66.65 16.69 43.00
N GLY A 45 -67.73 15.99 42.64
CA GLY A 45 -69.02 16.63 42.35
C GLY A 45 -68.95 17.40 41.02
N THR A 46 -69.28 18.69 41.03
CA THR A 46 -69.16 19.59 39.85
C THR A 46 -67.80 20.31 39.78
N THR A 47 -66.92 20.13 40.77
CA THR A 47 -65.63 20.82 40.84
C THR A 47 -64.52 19.99 40.21
N ALA A 48 -63.87 20.52 39.17
CA ALA A 48 -62.69 19.91 38.57
C ALA A 48 -61.48 20.01 39.52
N ARG A 49 -60.71 18.93 39.62
CA ARG A 49 -59.50 18.79 40.44
C ARG A 49 -58.40 18.07 39.66
N THR A 50 -57.17 18.23 40.12
CA THR A 50 -56.00 17.51 39.62
C THR A 50 -55.17 16.94 40.77
N ALA A 51 -54.43 15.88 40.49
CA ALA A 51 -53.39 15.34 41.36
C ALA A 51 -52.22 14.84 40.51
N ASN A 52 -51.00 15.00 41.00
CA ASN A 52 -49.79 14.54 40.32
C ASN A 52 -49.27 13.26 40.96
N SER A 53 -48.62 12.40 40.18
CA SER A 53 -47.85 11.26 40.69
C SER A 53 -46.51 11.72 41.29
N ASN A 54 -45.74 10.78 41.81
CA ASN A 54 -44.30 10.97 42.00
C ASN A 54 -43.59 11.18 40.65
N THR A 55 -42.37 11.73 40.70
CA THR A 55 -41.48 11.85 39.54
C THR A 55 -40.59 10.62 39.43
N ILE A 56 -40.41 10.11 38.21
CA ILE A 56 -39.39 9.11 37.88
C ILE A 56 -38.36 9.77 36.99
N THR A 57 -37.08 9.59 37.30
CA THR A 57 -35.95 10.13 36.53
C THR A 57 -35.09 9.00 36.00
N LEU A 58 -34.78 9.04 34.71
CA LEU A 58 -33.75 8.23 34.07
C LEU A 58 -32.63 9.13 33.56
N TYR A 59 -31.42 8.61 33.46
CA TYR A 59 -30.27 9.33 32.94
C TYR A 59 -29.82 8.73 31.62
N VAL A 60 -29.48 9.60 30.67
CA VAL A 60 -28.97 9.17 29.36
C VAL A 60 -27.56 8.59 29.51
N ALA A 61 -27.36 7.37 29.04
CA ALA A 61 -26.05 6.72 29.04
C ALA A 61 -25.07 7.40 28.07
N HIS A 62 -23.77 7.21 28.31
CA HIS A 62 -22.72 7.56 27.36
C HIS A 62 -22.65 6.50 26.26
N LYS A 63 -23.06 6.87 25.05
CA LYS A 63 -22.92 6.08 23.83
C LYS A 63 -21.53 6.28 23.25
N VAL A 64 -20.76 5.20 23.12
CA VAL A 64 -19.44 5.19 22.47
C VAL A 64 -19.57 4.68 21.05
N VAL A 65 -19.34 5.54 20.06
CA VAL A 65 -19.28 5.17 18.65
C VAL A 65 -18.22 6.02 17.96
N GLY A 66 -17.39 5.40 17.14
CA GLY A 66 -16.38 6.06 16.33
C GLY A 66 -16.44 5.56 14.89
N SER A 67 -15.88 6.33 13.97
CA SER A 67 -15.72 5.89 12.58
C SER A 67 -14.51 6.53 11.94
N TYR A 68 -13.83 5.72 11.12
CA TYR A 68 -12.81 6.19 10.21
C TYR A 68 -13.40 6.61 8.86
N SER A 69 -12.82 7.65 8.28
CA SER A 69 -13.06 8.05 6.90
C SER A 69 -11.71 8.37 6.22
N PRO A 70 -11.29 7.61 5.20
CA PRO A 70 -11.88 6.35 4.75
C PRO A 70 -11.72 5.23 5.78
N ALA A 71 -12.54 4.17 5.70
CA ALA A 71 -12.43 3.00 6.59
C ALA A 71 -11.28 2.04 6.21
N SER A 72 -10.81 2.11 4.96
CA SER A 72 -9.67 1.34 4.49
C SER A 72 -8.94 2.02 3.34
N ARG A 73 -7.70 1.59 3.09
CA ARG A 73 -6.87 1.96 1.94
C ARG A 73 -6.23 0.73 1.32
N SER A 74 -5.98 0.78 0.02
CA SER A 74 -5.12 -0.16 -0.68
C SER A 74 -4.07 0.64 -1.43
N ASP A 75 -2.83 0.19 -1.38
CA ASP A 75 -1.70 0.81 -2.06
C ASP A 75 -0.66 -0.24 -2.47
N ALA A 76 0.22 0.14 -3.38
CA ALA A 76 1.30 -0.72 -3.84
C ALA A 76 2.54 0.10 -4.16
N GLY A 77 3.71 -0.53 -4.04
CA GLY A 77 4.96 0.10 -4.43
C GLY A 77 6.19 -0.60 -3.87
N VAL A 78 7.33 0.06 -4.03
CA VAL A 78 8.63 -0.49 -3.62
C VAL A 78 8.78 -0.56 -2.09
N ASP A 79 9.71 -1.41 -1.65
CA ASP A 79 10.12 -1.51 -0.26
C ASP A 79 11.10 -0.38 0.14
N ASN A 80 11.62 -0.44 1.38
CA ASN A 80 12.58 0.55 1.90
C ASN A 80 12.10 2.02 1.80
N ARG A 81 10.82 2.26 2.09
CA ARG A 81 10.23 3.60 2.01
C ARG A 81 9.31 3.88 3.19
N THR A 82 9.07 5.16 3.41
CA THR A 82 7.99 5.62 4.31
C THR A 82 6.81 6.06 3.45
N VAL A 83 5.61 5.67 3.85
CA VAL A 83 4.35 6.09 3.24
C VAL A 83 3.42 6.64 4.32
N TYR A 84 2.54 7.56 3.92
CA TYR A 84 1.61 8.25 4.79
C TYR A 84 0.20 8.10 4.23
N TYR A 85 -0.75 7.73 5.07
CA TYR A 85 -2.16 7.61 4.71
C TYR A 85 -3.00 8.57 5.55
N ALA A 86 -3.54 9.60 4.92
CA ALA A 86 -4.49 10.50 5.57
C ALA A 86 -5.78 9.76 5.95
N VAL A 87 -6.22 9.97 7.19
CA VAL A 87 -7.42 9.37 7.75
C VAL A 87 -8.05 10.30 8.78
N ASN A 88 -9.38 10.42 8.73
CA ASN A 88 -10.15 11.16 9.70
C ASN A 88 -10.84 10.19 10.65
N PHE A 89 -10.87 10.50 11.94
CA PHE A 89 -11.65 9.77 12.93
C PHE A 89 -12.68 10.69 13.58
N VAL A 90 -13.94 10.26 13.58
CA VAL A 90 -15.05 11.02 14.16
C VAL A 90 -15.57 10.31 15.41
N ASN A 91 -15.70 11.03 16.52
CA ASN A 91 -16.44 10.55 17.69
C ASN A 91 -17.94 10.77 17.47
N GLN A 92 -18.66 9.75 17.01
CA GLN A 92 -20.12 9.78 16.81
C GLN A 92 -20.91 9.40 18.08
N GLY A 93 -20.24 9.44 19.23
CA GLY A 93 -20.85 9.29 20.55
C GLY A 93 -21.66 10.53 20.94
N ASN A 94 -22.22 10.51 22.15
CA ASN A 94 -23.00 11.64 22.71
C ASN A 94 -22.29 12.33 23.89
N ARG A 95 -20.98 12.11 24.03
CA ARG A 95 -20.10 12.77 25.00
C ARG A 95 -18.68 12.81 24.42
N ALA A 96 -17.86 13.70 24.94
CA ALA A 96 -16.43 13.67 24.69
C ALA A 96 -15.82 12.33 25.18
N ASP A 97 -14.90 11.79 24.40
CA ASP A 97 -14.20 10.54 24.69
C ASP A 97 -12.73 10.65 24.28
N ASN A 98 -11.89 9.77 24.81
CA ASN A 98 -10.50 9.63 24.39
C ASN A 98 -10.28 8.21 23.89
N PHE A 99 -9.65 8.09 22.72
CA PHE A 99 -9.42 6.80 22.08
C PHE A 99 -7.92 6.51 22.05
N ASN A 100 -7.50 5.43 22.71
CA ASN A 100 -6.13 4.94 22.65
C ASN A 100 -5.87 4.25 21.31
N ILE A 101 -4.68 4.45 20.75
CA ILE A 101 -4.30 3.98 19.43
C ILE A 101 -3.35 2.80 19.57
N THR A 102 -3.67 1.70 18.90
CA THR A 102 -2.81 0.53 18.79
C THR A 102 -2.69 0.09 17.34
N PHE A 103 -1.66 -0.68 17.03
CA PHE A 103 -1.39 -1.16 15.68
C PHE A 103 -1.13 -2.65 15.66
N ASN A 104 -1.55 -3.30 14.59
CA ASN A 104 -1.14 -4.63 14.22
C ASN A 104 -0.58 -4.59 12.79
N SER A 105 0.64 -5.09 12.62
CA SER A 105 1.34 -5.16 11.34
C SER A 105 2.26 -6.38 11.30
N ASN A 106 2.65 -6.78 10.09
CA ASN A 106 3.61 -7.85 9.88
C ASN A 106 5.05 -7.41 10.21
N THR A 107 5.93 -8.36 10.51
CA THR A 107 7.37 -8.11 10.69
C THR A 107 7.95 -7.39 9.46
N GLY A 108 8.64 -6.27 9.70
CA GLY A 108 9.19 -5.42 8.63
C GLY A 108 8.35 -4.17 8.32
N TYR A 109 7.24 -3.96 9.04
CA TYR A 109 6.38 -2.78 8.89
C TYR A 109 6.24 -2.08 10.23
N THR A 110 6.86 -0.91 10.37
CA THR A 110 6.74 -0.08 11.59
C THR A 110 5.66 0.96 11.38
N VAL A 111 4.70 1.04 12.29
CA VAL A 111 3.49 1.88 12.14
C VAL A 111 3.37 2.85 13.31
N SER A 112 2.96 4.08 13.01
CA SER A 112 2.65 5.11 14.00
C SER A 112 1.52 6.01 13.51
N MET A 113 0.80 6.66 14.44
CA MET A 113 -0.17 7.71 14.12
C MET A 113 0.52 9.06 14.28
N ILE A 114 0.33 9.95 13.31
CA ILE A 114 0.71 11.36 13.39
C ILE A 114 -0.58 12.20 13.48
N ASP A 115 -0.56 13.25 14.29
CA ASP A 115 -1.62 14.26 14.32
C ASP A 115 -1.47 15.20 13.12
N ASP A 116 -2.49 15.26 12.26
CA ASP A 116 -2.51 16.11 11.07
C ASP A 116 -3.06 17.48 11.50
N LEU A 117 -2.16 18.40 11.82
CA LEU A 117 -2.50 19.61 12.57
C LEU A 117 -3.24 20.65 11.72
N ASP A 118 -2.98 20.68 10.42
CA ASP A 118 -3.63 21.60 9.48
C ASP A 118 -4.70 20.93 8.61
N GLY A 119 -4.76 19.59 8.60
CA GLY A 119 -5.79 18.80 7.94
C GLY A 119 -5.61 18.69 6.43
N ASP A 120 -4.39 18.91 5.91
CA ASP A 120 -4.12 18.88 4.48
C ASP A 120 -3.86 17.46 3.92
N GLY A 121 -3.67 16.48 4.81
CA GLY A 121 -3.42 15.08 4.48
C GLY A 121 -1.98 14.77 4.05
N VAL A 122 -1.04 15.69 4.28
CA VAL A 122 0.39 15.59 3.98
C VAL A 122 1.18 15.68 5.28
N PHE A 123 2.27 14.91 5.37
CA PHE A 123 3.12 14.99 6.56
C PHE A 123 3.99 16.25 6.54
N ASP A 124 3.86 17.04 7.59
CA ASP A 124 4.61 18.27 7.78
C ASP A 124 5.60 18.24 8.95
N ALA A 125 6.64 19.06 8.82
CA ALA A 125 7.62 19.22 9.88
C ALA A 125 6.99 19.88 11.11
N GLY A 126 6.94 19.15 12.23
CA GLY A 126 6.37 19.63 13.49
C GLY A 126 5.12 18.86 13.93
N GLU A 127 4.57 18.04 13.05
CA GLU A 127 3.45 17.16 13.39
C GLU A 127 3.87 16.02 14.33
N PRO A 128 3.24 15.91 15.51
CA PRO A 128 3.68 14.96 16.53
C PRO A 128 3.11 13.56 16.28
N ALA A 129 3.88 12.55 16.67
CA ALA A 129 3.34 11.20 16.83
C ALA A 129 2.40 11.15 18.05
N ILE A 130 1.27 10.49 17.89
CA ILE A 130 0.25 10.36 18.94
C ILE A 130 -0.05 8.89 19.25
N THR A 131 -0.40 8.64 20.51
CA THR A 131 -0.84 7.31 21.01
C THR A 131 -2.29 7.32 21.48
N SER A 132 -2.94 8.49 21.45
CA SER A 132 -4.37 8.66 21.71
C SER A 132 -4.89 9.89 20.98
N THR A 133 -6.21 10.00 20.79
CA THR A 133 -6.85 11.19 20.22
C THR A 133 -6.82 12.39 21.16
N GLY A 134 -6.52 12.20 22.44
CA GLY A 134 -6.92 13.13 23.49
C GLY A 134 -8.44 13.18 23.64
N SER A 135 -8.94 14.13 24.43
CA SER A 135 -10.38 14.35 24.56
C SER A 135 -10.95 14.90 23.25
N LEU A 136 -11.71 14.05 22.55
CA LEU A 136 -12.40 14.35 21.31
C LEU A 136 -13.89 14.53 21.62
N ALA A 137 -14.41 15.74 21.44
CA ALA A 137 -15.81 16.06 21.69
C ALA A 137 -16.75 15.19 20.84
N ALA A 138 -18.02 15.07 21.26
CA ALA A 138 -19.05 14.46 20.42
C ALA A 138 -19.14 15.20 19.08
N ASP A 139 -19.27 14.42 18.01
CA ASP A 139 -19.32 14.83 16.60
C ASP A 139 -18.05 15.55 16.09
N ALA A 140 -16.99 15.59 16.90
CA ALA A 140 -15.71 16.16 16.50
C ALA A 140 -14.89 15.18 15.69
N THR A 141 -14.14 15.73 14.74
CA THR A 141 -13.21 15.00 13.87
C THR A 141 -11.78 15.25 14.32
N LYS A 142 -10.97 14.18 14.31
CA LYS A 142 -9.51 14.24 14.44
C LYS A 142 -8.91 13.87 13.08
N ASN A 143 -8.16 14.78 12.47
CA ASN A 143 -7.39 14.51 11.26
C ASN A 143 -6.06 13.86 11.67
N MET A 144 -5.65 12.81 10.98
CA MET A 144 -4.45 12.03 11.34
C MET A 144 -3.79 11.44 10.09
N LEU A 145 -2.50 11.10 10.20
CA LEU A 145 -1.76 10.37 9.17
C LEU A 145 -1.24 9.04 9.73
N VAL A 146 -1.59 7.92 9.09
CA VAL A 146 -0.92 6.64 9.38
C VAL A 146 0.42 6.64 8.68
N LYS A 147 1.49 6.76 9.46
CA LYS A 147 2.87 6.62 8.97
C LYS A 147 3.26 5.16 9.01
N VAL A 148 3.64 4.62 7.85
CA VAL A 148 4.13 3.24 7.70
C VAL A 148 5.54 3.29 7.14
N ILE A 149 6.49 2.72 7.88
CA ILE A 149 7.87 2.48 7.41
C ILE A 149 7.94 1.03 6.95
N ILE A 150 8.19 0.85 5.65
CA ILE A 150 8.35 -0.45 5.00
C ILE A 150 9.84 -0.75 4.97
N ALA A 151 10.25 -1.83 5.63
CA ALA A 151 11.65 -2.26 5.66
C ALA A 151 12.17 -2.61 4.26
N ALA A 152 13.49 -2.61 4.08
CA ALA A 152 14.11 -3.09 2.86
C ALA A 152 14.04 -4.62 2.72
N SER A 153 14.33 -5.11 1.52
CA SER A 153 14.38 -6.53 1.15
C SER A 153 13.07 -7.29 1.39
N ARG A 154 11.93 -6.63 1.18
CA ARG A 154 10.64 -7.35 1.19
C ARG A 154 10.49 -8.21 -0.07
N PRO A 155 9.90 -9.41 -0.01
CA PRO A 155 9.63 -10.21 -1.20
C PRO A 155 8.76 -9.46 -2.22
N ASP A 156 8.96 -9.75 -3.50
CA ASP A 156 8.06 -9.28 -4.55
C ASP A 156 6.65 -9.86 -4.36
N ALA A 157 5.63 -9.10 -4.72
CA ALA A 157 4.21 -9.42 -4.57
C ALA A 157 3.77 -9.72 -3.12
N GLU A 158 4.57 -9.39 -2.11
CA GLU A 158 4.14 -9.53 -0.73
C GLU A 158 2.97 -8.59 -0.46
N ASN A 159 1.83 -9.16 -0.04
CA ASN A 159 0.70 -8.39 0.44
C ASN A 159 0.64 -8.40 1.97
N VAL A 160 0.56 -7.21 2.56
CA VAL A 160 0.48 -7.02 4.00
C VAL A 160 -0.76 -6.23 4.36
N THR A 161 -1.43 -6.66 5.43
CA THR A 161 -2.52 -5.91 6.07
C THR A 161 -1.98 -5.24 7.33
N ILE A 162 -2.15 -3.93 7.39
CA ILE A 162 -1.85 -3.10 8.57
C ILE A 162 -3.19 -2.64 9.14
N THR A 163 -3.37 -2.80 10.44
CA THR A 163 -4.59 -2.36 11.13
C THR A 163 -4.23 -1.38 12.22
N SER A 164 -4.83 -0.18 12.17
CA SER A 164 -4.90 0.74 13.30
C SER A 164 -6.20 0.50 14.06
N THR A 165 -6.12 0.42 15.38
CA THR A 165 -7.28 0.20 16.26
C THR A 165 -7.35 1.32 17.29
N LEU A 166 -8.46 2.06 17.28
CA LEU A 166 -8.81 3.04 18.30
C LEU A 166 -9.74 2.40 19.33
N THR A 167 -9.35 2.46 20.59
CA THR A 167 -10.09 1.88 21.72
C THR A 167 -10.55 3.00 22.64
N SER A 168 -11.86 3.15 22.83
CA SER A 168 -12.44 4.11 23.78
C SER A 168 -11.94 3.87 25.20
N THR A 169 -11.69 4.96 25.92
CA THR A 169 -11.30 4.96 27.33
C THR A 169 -12.44 5.40 28.25
N ALA A 170 -13.65 5.56 27.71
CA ALA A 170 -14.84 5.91 28.46
C ALA A 170 -15.06 4.94 29.64
N ALA A 171 -15.29 5.52 30.82
CA ALA A 171 -15.63 4.81 32.04
C ALA A 171 -16.90 5.39 32.66
N ASP A 172 -17.56 4.58 33.49
CA ASP A 172 -18.71 5.03 34.27
C ASP A 172 -18.32 6.21 35.15
N ASP A 173 -19.23 7.16 35.27
CA ASP A 173 -19.05 8.39 36.02
C ASP A 173 -20.26 8.56 36.93
N PRO A 174 -20.28 7.85 38.08
CA PRO A 174 -21.42 7.85 38.99
C PRO A 174 -21.65 9.24 39.61
N GLY A 175 -20.61 10.08 39.69
CA GLY A 175 -20.73 11.46 40.17
C GLY A 175 -21.63 12.32 39.28
N ASN A 176 -21.73 11.99 38.00
CA ASN A 176 -22.56 12.68 37.01
C ASN A 176 -23.76 11.84 36.54
N ASN A 177 -24.10 10.74 37.22
CA ASN A 177 -25.14 9.79 36.83
C ASN A 177 -24.97 9.20 35.41
N ILE A 178 -23.72 8.92 35.01
CA ILE A 178 -23.40 8.40 33.68
C ILE A 178 -22.93 6.96 33.78
N VAL A 179 -23.57 6.10 32.98
CA VAL A 179 -23.11 4.74 32.68
C VAL A 179 -22.69 4.70 31.21
N VAL A 180 -21.61 3.99 30.91
CA VAL A 180 -21.08 3.84 29.55
C VAL A 180 -21.71 2.63 28.87
N ALA A 181 -22.29 2.86 27.69
CA ALA A 181 -22.67 1.80 26.79
C ALA A 181 -21.45 1.37 25.96
N ASN A 182 -21.11 0.08 26.05
CA ASN A 182 -19.97 -0.53 25.35
C ASN A 182 -18.60 0.07 25.74
N PRO A 183 -18.20 0.01 27.02
CA PRO A 183 -16.88 0.47 27.44
C PRO A 183 -15.78 -0.33 26.73
N GLY A 184 -14.72 0.35 26.29
CA GLY A 184 -13.64 -0.28 25.53
C GLY A 184 -14.02 -0.63 24.09
N ALA A 185 -15.07 -0.01 23.53
CA ALA A 185 -15.39 -0.15 22.11
C ALA A 185 -14.17 0.13 21.23
N THR A 186 -14.01 -0.68 20.17
CA THR A 186 -12.89 -0.58 19.24
C THR A 186 -13.35 -0.24 17.83
N PHE A 187 -12.53 0.51 17.12
CA PHE A 187 -12.77 0.93 15.74
C PHE A 187 -11.49 0.76 14.93
N THR A 188 -11.59 0.23 13.72
CA THR A 188 -10.42 -0.17 12.94
C THR A 188 -10.34 0.55 11.60
N PHE A 189 -9.13 0.92 11.23
CA PHE A 189 -8.75 1.35 9.89
C PHE A 189 -7.72 0.37 9.34
N SER A 190 -7.95 -0.13 8.12
CA SER A 190 -7.09 -1.14 7.50
C SER A 190 -6.42 -0.64 6.22
N ILE A 191 -5.13 -0.89 6.10
CA ILE A 191 -4.32 -0.65 4.90
C ILE A 191 -3.89 -2.00 4.34
N SER A 192 -4.16 -2.24 3.06
CA SER A 192 -3.50 -3.31 2.30
C SER A 192 -2.35 -2.70 1.51
N TYR A 193 -1.13 -3.21 1.69
CA TYR A 193 0.04 -2.77 0.93
C TYR A 193 0.65 -3.94 0.16
N THR A 194 0.79 -3.80 -1.15
CA THR A 194 1.49 -4.80 -1.99
C THR A 194 2.87 -4.30 -2.37
N VAL A 195 3.90 -5.06 -1.99
CA VAL A 195 5.28 -4.77 -2.39
C VAL A 195 5.46 -5.12 -3.86
N GLN A 196 5.98 -4.16 -4.63
CA GLN A 196 6.30 -4.30 -6.05
C GLN A 196 7.79 -4.18 -6.25
N ARG A 197 8.44 -5.23 -6.75
CA ARG A 197 9.87 -5.24 -7.06
C ARG A 197 10.14 -5.87 -8.42
N PRO A 198 11.14 -5.40 -9.16
CA PRO A 198 11.60 -6.11 -10.34
C PRO A 198 12.25 -7.43 -9.91
N VAL A 199 11.96 -8.50 -10.65
CA VAL A 199 12.60 -9.81 -10.50
C VAL A 199 13.16 -10.18 -11.86
N ILE A 200 14.47 -10.07 -12.00
CA ILE A 200 15.14 -10.29 -13.28
C ILE A 200 15.54 -11.75 -13.42
N VAL A 201 14.98 -12.41 -14.42
CA VAL A 201 15.40 -13.73 -14.87
C VAL A 201 16.28 -13.55 -16.09
N PHE A 202 17.50 -14.07 -15.99
CA PHE A 202 18.50 -13.97 -17.04
C PHE A 202 18.99 -15.37 -17.40
N THR A 203 18.80 -15.79 -18.65
CA THR A 203 19.21 -17.12 -19.11
C THR A 203 20.02 -17.03 -20.39
N ALA A 204 20.90 -18.00 -20.60
CA ALA A 204 21.66 -18.14 -21.83
C ALA A 204 21.60 -19.59 -22.29
N THR A 205 21.32 -19.78 -23.57
CA THR A 205 21.35 -21.08 -24.24
C THR A 205 22.27 -20.98 -25.44
N GLN A 206 22.88 -22.09 -25.80
CA GLN A 206 23.65 -22.19 -27.03
C GLN A 206 22.81 -22.91 -28.07
N SER A 207 22.89 -22.49 -29.33
CA SER A 207 22.31 -23.21 -30.45
C SER A 207 22.71 -24.69 -30.39
N SER A 208 21.75 -25.57 -30.67
CA SER A 208 21.95 -27.02 -30.59
C SER A 208 22.94 -27.46 -31.66
N VAL A 209 24.22 -27.50 -31.29
CA VAL A 209 25.22 -28.27 -32.04
C VAL A 209 25.11 -29.71 -31.55
N THR A 210 24.41 -30.54 -32.32
CA THR A 210 24.02 -31.91 -31.93
C THR A 210 25.20 -32.87 -31.83
N THR A 211 26.40 -32.46 -32.27
CA THR A 211 27.65 -33.21 -32.09
C THR A 211 28.83 -32.25 -31.90
N ASN A 212 29.88 -32.71 -31.21
CA ASN A 212 31.16 -31.99 -31.14
C ASN A 212 31.80 -31.78 -32.52
N ALA A 213 31.47 -32.62 -33.51
CA ALA A 213 31.99 -32.52 -34.88
C ALA A 213 31.51 -31.26 -35.63
N SER A 214 30.47 -30.58 -35.13
CA SER A 214 30.00 -29.30 -35.68
C SER A 214 30.64 -28.08 -34.99
N ARG A 215 31.48 -28.29 -33.96
CA ARG A 215 32.23 -27.24 -33.25
C ARG A 215 33.65 -27.15 -33.82
N VAL A 216 33.76 -26.92 -35.12
CA VAL A 216 35.04 -26.77 -35.81
C VAL A 216 35.46 -25.30 -35.84
N PRO A 217 36.77 -25.01 -35.91
CA PRO A 217 37.23 -23.65 -36.13
C PRO A 217 36.56 -22.99 -37.32
N GLY A 218 36.12 -21.74 -37.14
CA GLY A 218 35.41 -20.98 -38.16
C GLY A 218 33.91 -21.31 -38.33
N ALA A 219 33.34 -22.22 -37.55
CA ALA A 219 31.89 -22.47 -37.55
C ALA A 219 31.16 -21.52 -36.59
N ASP A 220 30.05 -20.94 -37.06
CA ASP A 220 29.20 -20.09 -36.24
C ASP A 220 28.55 -20.86 -35.09
N VAL A 221 28.71 -20.32 -33.89
CA VAL A 221 28.07 -20.75 -32.66
C VAL A 221 27.25 -19.58 -32.12
N THR A 222 25.93 -19.75 -32.13
CA THR A 222 25.01 -18.73 -31.59
C THR A 222 24.71 -19.01 -30.13
N TYR A 223 24.89 -18.00 -29.29
CA TYR A 223 24.35 -17.96 -27.94
C TYR A 223 23.10 -17.07 -27.94
N THR A 224 22.00 -17.61 -27.43
CA THR A 224 20.74 -16.89 -27.24
C THR A 224 20.59 -16.58 -25.76
N VAL A 225 20.60 -15.29 -25.44
CA VAL A 225 20.47 -14.76 -24.09
C VAL A 225 19.09 -14.14 -23.95
N THR A 226 18.35 -14.49 -22.90
CA THR A 226 17.05 -13.90 -22.58
C THR A 226 17.12 -13.12 -21.28
N LEU A 227 16.54 -11.93 -21.27
CA LEU A 227 16.38 -11.09 -20.10
C LEU A 227 14.88 -10.82 -19.92
N ASP A 228 14.35 -11.17 -18.76
CA ASP A 228 12.92 -11.05 -18.46
C ASP A 228 12.71 -10.41 -17.08
N ASN A 229 11.74 -9.51 -16.96
CA ASN A 229 11.27 -9.01 -15.66
C ASN A 229 10.02 -9.78 -15.26
N THR A 230 10.22 -10.84 -14.50
CA THR A 230 9.13 -11.68 -13.98
C THR A 230 8.53 -11.13 -12.68
N GLY A 231 9.01 -9.98 -12.20
CA GLY A 231 8.53 -9.35 -10.97
C GLY A 231 7.33 -8.43 -11.21
N THR A 232 6.75 -7.94 -10.12
CA THR A 232 5.59 -7.03 -10.19
C THR A 232 5.96 -5.54 -10.19
N GLY A 233 7.25 -5.21 -10.01
CA GLY A 233 7.76 -3.84 -10.06
C GLY A 233 8.64 -3.55 -11.28
N ALA A 234 8.62 -2.30 -11.73
CA ALA A 234 9.49 -1.81 -12.80
C ALA A 234 10.95 -1.70 -12.35
N VAL A 235 11.88 -1.84 -13.30
CA VAL A 235 13.29 -1.49 -13.08
C VAL A 235 13.46 0.02 -13.07
N SER A 236 14.37 0.54 -12.24
CA SER A 236 14.73 1.97 -12.26
C SER A 236 16.09 2.16 -12.92
N GLY A 237 16.18 3.15 -13.82
CA GLY A 237 17.40 3.43 -14.58
C GLY A 237 17.69 2.43 -15.70
N ALA A 238 18.75 2.69 -16.47
CA ALA A 238 19.17 1.77 -17.52
C ALA A 238 19.88 0.55 -16.92
N SER A 239 19.56 -0.64 -17.44
CA SER A 239 20.25 -1.89 -17.10
C SER A 239 21.38 -2.15 -18.08
N THR A 240 22.51 -2.66 -17.58
CA THR A 240 23.63 -3.11 -18.43
C THR A 240 23.66 -4.63 -18.47
N VAL A 241 23.62 -5.20 -19.67
CA VAL A 241 23.82 -6.63 -19.89
C VAL A 241 25.21 -6.82 -20.50
N THR A 242 25.97 -7.79 -19.98
CA THR A 242 27.30 -8.13 -20.51
C THR A 242 27.39 -9.62 -20.81
N PHE A 243 27.98 -9.96 -21.95
CA PHE A 243 28.33 -11.32 -22.33
C PHE A 243 29.84 -11.39 -22.59
N VAL A 244 30.56 -12.11 -21.72
CA VAL A 244 32.02 -12.24 -21.80
C VAL A 244 32.37 -13.40 -22.73
N LEU A 245 33.26 -13.13 -23.69
CA LEU A 245 33.76 -14.11 -24.63
C LEU A 245 35.06 -14.72 -24.11
N ASP A 246 35.17 -16.05 -24.23
CA ASP A 246 36.44 -16.74 -24.01
C ASP A 246 37.48 -16.31 -25.07
N ALA A 247 38.76 -16.33 -24.70
CA ALA A 247 39.85 -15.94 -25.58
C ALA A 247 39.99 -16.85 -26.82
N ASN A 248 39.39 -18.05 -26.82
CA ASN A 248 39.39 -18.94 -27.98
C ASN A 248 38.16 -18.74 -28.90
N PHE A 249 37.33 -17.74 -28.63
CA PHE A 249 36.19 -17.39 -29.49
C PHE A 249 36.42 -16.04 -30.16
N ARG A 250 36.32 -16.04 -31.49
CA ARG A 250 36.25 -14.82 -32.30
C ARG A 250 34.82 -14.30 -32.31
N TYR A 251 34.62 -13.02 -32.00
CA TYR A 251 33.31 -12.39 -32.15
C TYR A 251 32.95 -12.23 -33.63
N VAL A 252 31.71 -12.60 -33.97
CA VAL A 252 31.14 -12.40 -35.32
C VAL A 252 30.10 -11.29 -35.31
N SER A 253 29.07 -11.41 -34.47
CA SER A 253 28.00 -10.41 -34.41
C SER A 253 27.17 -10.51 -33.13
N SER A 254 26.36 -9.48 -32.88
CA SER A 254 25.30 -9.50 -31.88
C SER A 254 24.06 -8.74 -32.32
N THR A 255 22.88 -9.17 -31.85
CA THR A 255 21.63 -8.44 -32.09
C THR A 255 21.42 -7.30 -31.08
N ASN A 256 20.39 -6.49 -31.29
CA ASN A 256 19.95 -5.39 -30.42
C ASN A 256 21.04 -4.38 -30.06
N SER A 257 21.92 -4.06 -31.02
CA SER A 257 22.98 -3.05 -30.85
C SER A 257 24.02 -3.40 -29.77
N GLY A 258 24.26 -4.69 -29.52
CA GLY A 258 25.36 -5.12 -28.66
C GLY A 258 26.71 -4.61 -29.18
N SER A 259 27.52 -4.09 -28.28
CA SER A 259 28.82 -3.49 -28.60
C SER A 259 29.96 -4.33 -28.04
N LEU A 260 30.91 -4.73 -28.89
CA LEU A 260 32.10 -5.46 -28.46
C LEU A 260 33.18 -4.50 -27.94
N SER A 261 33.83 -4.86 -26.83
CA SER A 261 35.03 -4.19 -26.32
C SER A 261 36.04 -5.19 -25.78
N GLY A 262 37.32 -4.80 -25.76
CA GLY A 262 38.38 -5.60 -25.11
C GLY A 262 38.80 -6.88 -25.84
N ALA A 263 38.41 -7.06 -27.10
CA ALA A 263 38.92 -8.14 -27.94
C ALA A 263 40.39 -7.89 -28.35
N ASP A 264 41.12 -8.96 -28.64
CA ASP A 264 42.49 -8.88 -29.14
C ASP A 264 42.55 -8.38 -30.62
N PRO A 265 43.74 -8.18 -31.21
CA PRO A 265 43.86 -7.74 -32.61
C PRO A 265 43.25 -8.68 -33.64
N ASN A 266 42.99 -9.94 -33.28
CA ASN A 266 42.35 -10.94 -34.13
C ASN A 266 40.83 -11.01 -33.92
N GLY A 267 40.29 -10.22 -32.98
CA GLY A 267 38.86 -10.18 -32.64
C GLY A 267 38.45 -11.28 -31.66
N ASN A 268 39.41 -11.90 -30.97
CA ASN A 268 39.15 -12.95 -30.00
C ASN A 268 38.88 -12.40 -28.60
N GLY A 269 38.03 -13.10 -27.85
CA GLY A 269 37.64 -12.71 -26.49
C GLY A 269 36.88 -11.38 -26.45
N GLY A 270 37.00 -10.69 -25.30
CA GLY A 270 36.31 -9.42 -25.07
C GLY A 270 34.94 -9.56 -24.41
N THR A 271 34.19 -8.47 -24.38
CA THR A 271 32.87 -8.40 -23.76
C THR A 271 31.90 -7.68 -24.69
N VAL A 272 30.76 -8.33 -24.96
CA VAL A 272 29.63 -7.72 -25.65
C VAL A 272 28.74 -7.06 -24.60
N THR A 273 28.38 -5.78 -24.79
CA THR A 273 27.59 -5.00 -23.84
C THR A 273 26.35 -4.40 -24.50
N TRP A 274 25.21 -4.51 -23.81
CA TRP A 274 23.95 -3.85 -24.14
C TRP A 274 23.52 -2.92 -23.01
N SER A 275 22.92 -1.79 -23.38
CA SER A 275 22.19 -0.91 -22.48
C SER A 275 20.69 -1.08 -22.75
N ILE A 276 19.94 -1.45 -21.73
CA ILE A 276 18.50 -1.69 -21.78
C ILE A 276 17.80 -0.56 -21.03
N ALA A 277 16.81 0.09 -21.65
CA ALA A 277 16.07 1.13 -20.96
C ALA A 277 15.15 0.52 -19.90
N ALA A 278 14.88 1.26 -18.82
CA ALA A 278 13.89 0.84 -17.81
C ALA A 278 12.53 0.48 -18.43
N ALA A 279 12.11 1.27 -19.41
CA ALA A 279 10.84 1.10 -20.12
C ALA A 279 10.75 -0.16 -21.00
N ASP A 280 11.87 -0.85 -21.24
CA ASP A 280 11.88 -2.14 -21.94
C ASP A 280 11.80 -3.34 -20.96
N LEU A 281 11.75 -3.06 -19.65
CA LEU A 281 11.71 -4.04 -18.57
C LEU A 281 10.56 -3.74 -17.60
N GLU A 282 9.42 -3.29 -18.12
CA GLU A 282 8.21 -3.15 -17.31
C GLU A 282 7.65 -4.54 -16.94
N PRO A 283 6.91 -4.66 -15.82
CA PRO A 283 6.27 -5.90 -15.44
C PRO A 283 5.38 -6.44 -16.56
N ALA A 284 5.47 -7.75 -16.83
CA ALA A 284 4.72 -8.46 -17.87
C ALA A 284 5.03 -8.08 -19.32
N ASP A 285 6.08 -7.28 -19.58
CA ASP A 285 6.65 -7.17 -20.92
C ASP A 285 7.21 -8.52 -21.40
N ALA A 286 7.32 -8.68 -22.71
CA ALA A 286 7.94 -9.86 -23.28
C ALA A 286 9.46 -9.86 -23.02
N ALA A 287 10.02 -11.03 -22.71
CA ALA A 287 11.46 -11.21 -22.53
C ALA A 287 12.27 -10.66 -23.73
N ILE A 288 13.29 -9.85 -23.43
CA ILE A 288 14.23 -9.36 -24.42
C ILE A 288 15.20 -10.48 -24.78
N THR A 289 15.36 -10.75 -26.07
CA THR A 289 16.27 -11.79 -26.57
C THR A 289 17.42 -11.19 -27.35
N PHE A 290 18.64 -11.53 -26.94
CA PHE A 290 19.89 -11.18 -27.61
C PHE A 290 20.52 -12.43 -28.19
N ASN A 291 21.10 -12.31 -29.39
CA ASN A 291 21.95 -13.35 -29.94
C ASN A 291 23.38 -12.83 -30.01
N VAL A 292 24.35 -13.67 -29.64
CA VAL A 292 25.78 -13.46 -29.88
C VAL A 292 26.28 -14.60 -30.74
N VAL A 293 26.86 -14.27 -31.89
CA VAL A 293 27.48 -15.25 -32.79
C VAL A 293 28.98 -15.17 -32.62
N VAL A 294 29.60 -16.33 -32.38
CA VAL A 294 31.05 -16.48 -32.27
C VAL A 294 31.54 -17.64 -33.10
N GLU A 295 32.82 -17.64 -33.44
CA GLU A 295 33.49 -18.76 -34.08
C GLU A 295 34.63 -19.26 -33.19
N PRO A 296 34.80 -20.59 -32.99
CA PRO A 296 36.00 -21.12 -32.36
C PRO A 296 37.24 -20.73 -33.17
N GLU A 297 38.28 -20.28 -32.49
CA GLU A 297 39.54 -19.94 -33.13
C GLU A 297 40.23 -21.20 -33.68
N GLN A 298 40.79 -21.07 -34.89
CA GLN A 298 41.72 -22.06 -35.39
C GLN A 298 43.07 -21.82 -34.71
N VAL A 299 43.43 -22.68 -33.75
CA VAL A 299 44.81 -22.70 -33.25
C VAL A 299 45.71 -23.13 -34.40
N THR A 300 46.33 -22.17 -35.07
CA THR A 300 47.36 -22.47 -36.07
C THR A 300 48.58 -22.95 -35.32
N ASN A 301 48.94 -24.22 -35.47
CA ASN A 301 50.26 -24.68 -35.05
C ASN A 301 51.29 -24.03 -35.98
N SER A 302 51.81 -22.86 -35.59
CA SER A 302 52.78 -22.09 -36.36
C SER A 302 54.19 -22.65 -36.22
N SER A 303 54.36 -23.94 -36.51
CA SER A 303 55.66 -24.50 -36.85
C SER A 303 55.49 -25.63 -37.85
N THR A 304 56.33 -25.61 -38.89
CA THR A 304 56.60 -26.65 -39.89
C THR A 304 55.79 -27.94 -39.70
N GLY A 305 54.93 -28.24 -40.69
CA GLY A 305 53.98 -29.36 -40.70
C GLY A 305 54.35 -30.53 -39.79
N VAL A 306 53.40 -30.90 -38.93
CA VAL A 306 53.48 -32.03 -38.03
C VAL A 306 53.99 -33.26 -38.81
N ALA A 307 55.16 -33.78 -38.44
CA ALA A 307 55.73 -34.94 -39.08
C ALA A 307 54.75 -36.13 -39.00
N SER A 308 54.67 -36.90 -40.08
CA SER A 308 53.87 -38.13 -40.14
C SER A 308 54.15 -39.00 -38.90
N GLY A 309 53.09 -39.29 -38.13
CA GLY A 309 53.18 -40.09 -36.90
C GLY A 309 53.11 -39.33 -35.58
N THR A 310 52.96 -38.00 -35.58
CA THR A 310 52.76 -37.25 -34.32
C THR A 310 51.28 -37.30 -33.90
N THR A 311 51.02 -37.72 -32.67
CA THR A 311 49.67 -37.74 -32.08
C THR A 311 49.16 -36.31 -31.95
N VAL A 312 48.19 -35.93 -32.77
CA VAL A 312 47.39 -34.72 -32.57
C VAL A 312 46.41 -35.01 -31.45
N TYR A 313 46.56 -34.34 -30.32
CA TYR A 313 45.56 -34.38 -29.26
C TYR A 313 44.33 -33.63 -29.76
N ALA A 314 43.34 -34.36 -30.27
CA ALA A 314 41.98 -33.85 -30.31
C ALA A 314 41.61 -33.43 -28.88
N MET A 315 40.88 -32.31 -28.71
CA MET A 315 40.27 -31.95 -27.42
C MET A 315 39.48 -33.16 -26.91
N THR A 316 40.06 -33.91 -25.98
CA THR A 316 39.34 -34.86 -25.16
C THR A 316 38.79 -34.08 -23.98
N THR A 317 37.46 -34.14 -23.84
CA THR A 317 36.70 -33.62 -22.71
C THR A 317 37.26 -34.16 -21.39
N ALA A 318 38.00 -33.34 -20.67
CA ALA A 318 38.11 -33.49 -19.23
C ALA A 318 37.00 -32.65 -18.60
N ASN A 319 35.96 -33.35 -18.13
CA ASN A 319 34.99 -32.77 -17.21
C ASN A 319 35.74 -32.14 -16.03
N SER A 320 35.58 -30.85 -15.82
CA SER A 320 35.74 -30.26 -14.50
C SER A 320 34.42 -29.65 -14.09
N THR A 321 33.67 -30.41 -13.30
CA THR A 321 32.74 -29.87 -12.30
C THR A 321 33.44 -28.81 -11.47
N GLN A 322 32.92 -27.59 -11.50
CA GLN A 322 32.68 -26.74 -10.32
C GLN A 322 31.37 -25.98 -10.53
#